data_AF-A0A8J7XH93-F1
#
_entry.id   AF-A0A8J7XH93-F1
#
_cell.length_a   1.000
_cell.length_b   1.000
_cell.length_c   1.000
_cell.angle_alpha   90.00
_cell.angle_beta   90.00
_cell.angle_gamma   90.00
#
_symmetry.space_group_name_H-M   'P 1'
#
loop_
_entity.id
_entity.type
_entity.pdbx_description
1 polymer ?
#
loop_
_entity_poly.entity_id
_entity_poly.type
_entity_poly.pdbx_seq_one_letter_code
_entity_poly.pdbx_strand_id
1 'polypeptide(L)'
;MSTAGWFPSRFLPLAVLLLIIGGAYSQPKVDPDSGRIRMLMIGETGSRNQEATYFLLSDPMVDLTIIPAGDVADVETSKRFVRIYLPRTRDKLVSSFDVIELFDFVPHVLTDLHIKWMHDAVRDFGLGFALVEMSWYAVSDWTGNDAGAWMATILYDAYPCDMVIGKQNANTYYMDIVLNDPLVDIPGLDKVEITGVGAHGIQKAREGSKVFTVWRIKKEDAIVGGEFGSGTTLMIPMGWDNVPDKTEAAWDYYIDFVLNHAYYVARVPLPEDLNLARSIRLAFNEYLTRRAIAASLIEFIGRFGANTVSIEEIIAELGEEKERAQQLYIEGDFESSWDVLKDVLEGFQALSEESMKLKERAFFWIYLVEWLAVTGTLLVCGMALWSLMVRRRLYRQVEVTRTRSPR
;
A
#
# COMPACT_ATOMS: atom_id res chain seq x y z
N MET A 1 -23.92 62.90 63.83
CA MET A 1 -23.08 63.60 62.85
C MET A 1 -22.14 62.56 62.25
N SER A 2 -22.48 62.06 61.05
CA SER A 2 -21.77 62.38 59.78
C SER A 2 -20.39 61.71 59.74
N THR A 3 -19.96 60.87 58.79
CA THR A 3 -20.36 60.44 57.43
C THR A 3 -19.34 59.33 57.07
N ALA A 4 -19.74 58.13 56.64
CA ALA A 4 -19.79 57.67 55.25
C ALA A 4 -18.44 57.60 54.50
N GLY A 5 -18.15 56.42 53.92
CA GLY A 5 -17.06 56.14 52.96
C GLY A 5 -16.77 54.62 52.90
N TRP A 6 -17.65 53.78 52.33
CA TRP A 6 -17.70 53.39 50.91
C TRP A 6 -16.35 52.87 50.36
N PHE A 7 -16.10 51.56 50.51
CA PHE A 7 -15.07 50.83 49.76
C PHE A 7 -15.73 50.10 48.58
N PRO A 8 -15.32 50.37 47.33
CA PRO A 8 -15.84 49.64 46.18
C PRO A 8 -15.12 48.29 46.03
N SER A 9 -15.93 47.24 45.97
CA SER A 9 -15.61 45.91 45.48
C SER A 9 -14.93 45.96 44.11
N ARG A 10 -13.65 45.61 44.05
CA ARG A 10 -12.96 45.27 42.79
C ARG A 10 -13.02 43.74 42.62
N PHE A 11 -14.09 43.28 41.99
CA PHE A 11 -14.08 42.00 41.27
C PHE A 11 -13.06 42.15 40.13
N LEU A 12 -11.88 41.55 40.27
CA LEU A 12 -11.04 41.23 39.11
C LEU A 12 -11.70 40.05 38.39
N PRO A 13 -12.07 40.15 37.10
CA PRO A 13 -12.32 38.96 36.32
C PRO A 13 -10.96 38.29 36.13
N LEU A 14 -10.81 37.12 36.75
CA LEU A 14 -9.72 36.18 36.47
C LEU A 14 -9.95 35.66 35.05
N ALA A 15 -9.61 36.48 34.05
CA ALA A 15 -9.48 36.02 32.68
C ALA A 15 -8.28 35.07 32.66
N VAL A 16 -8.56 33.79 32.85
CA VAL A 16 -7.65 32.69 32.54
C VAL A 16 -7.46 32.76 31.03
N LEU A 17 -6.49 33.56 30.62
CA LEU A 17 -5.89 33.49 29.31
C LEU A 17 -5.18 32.13 29.30
N LEU A 18 -5.90 31.09 28.90
CA LEU A 18 -5.32 29.86 28.39
C LEU A 18 -4.53 30.28 27.16
N LEU A 19 -3.31 30.75 27.40
CA LEU A 19 -2.21 30.68 26.45
C LEU A 19 -2.06 29.19 26.19
N ILE A 20 -2.83 28.71 25.23
CA ILE A 20 -2.52 27.51 24.47
C ILE A 20 -1.19 27.85 23.83
N ILE A 21 -0.11 27.58 24.56
CA ILE A 21 1.20 27.27 24.00
C ILE A 21 1.02 25.89 23.36
N GLY A 22 0.10 25.80 22.41
CA GLY A 22 0.16 24.78 21.39
C GLY A 22 1.38 25.21 20.61
N GLY A 23 2.52 24.57 20.89
CA GLY A 23 3.55 24.46 19.88
C GLY A 23 2.81 24.11 18.60
N ALA A 24 3.01 24.91 17.56
CA ALA A 24 2.28 24.78 16.31
C ALA A 24 2.56 23.38 15.76
N TYR A 25 1.78 22.39 16.20
CA TYR A 25 1.69 21.08 15.61
C TYR A 25 1.18 21.39 14.23
N SER A 26 2.13 21.41 13.30
CA SER A 26 1.82 21.78 11.95
C SER A 26 0.85 20.74 11.42
N GLN A 27 -0.24 21.25 10.85
CA GLN A 27 -1.40 20.43 10.50
C GLN A 27 -0.97 19.30 9.55
N PRO A 28 -1.56 18.10 9.67
CA PRO A 28 -1.35 17.01 8.73
C PRO A 28 -1.53 17.50 7.28
N LYS A 29 -0.67 17.01 6.39
CA LYS A 29 -0.75 17.24 4.95
C LYS A 29 -1.46 16.05 4.33
N VAL A 30 -2.75 16.24 4.15
CA VAL A 30 -3.66 15.28 3.54
C VAL A 30 -4.60 16.02 2.60
N ASP A 31 -5.17 15.28 1.67
CA ASP A 31 -6.25 15.74 0.83
C ASP A 31 -7.45 16.18 1.68
N PRO A 32 -7.95 17.42 1.54
CA PRO A 32 -9.03 17.91 2.38
C PRO A 32 -10.36 17.20 2.15
N ASP A 33 -10.54 16.56 0.99
CA ASP A 33 -11.80 15.88 0.63
C ASP A 33 -11.81 14.43 1.12
N SER A 34 -10.71 13.68 0.92
CA SER A 34 -10.62 12.26 1.27
C SER A 34 -9.90 11.96 2.59
N GLY A 35 -9.14 12.91 3.14
CA GLY A 35 -8.28 12.70 4.31
C GLY A 35 -7.02 11.88 4.03
N ARG A 36 -6.79 11.44 2.79
CA ARG A 36 -5.63 10.62 2.41
C ARG A 36 -4.38 11.44 2.11
N ILE A 37 -3.21 10.84 2.29
CA ILE A 37 -1.93 11.37 1.85
C ILE A 37 -1.79 11.15 0.35
N ARG A 38 -1.83 12.23 -0.44
CA ARG A 38 -1.54 12.14 -1.88
C ARG A 38 -0.03 12.15 -2.08
N MET A 39 0.53 11.00 -2.36
CA MET A 39 1.97 10.78 -2.40
C MET A 39 2.46 10.67 -3.83
N LEU A 40 3.46 11.48 -4.18
CA LEU A 40 4.20 11.37 -5.44
C LEU A 40 5.54 10.69 -5.18
N MET A 41 5.71 9.47 -5.68
CA MET A 41 6.96 8.73 -5.59
C MET A 41 7.65 8.71 -6.95
N ILE A 42 8.93 9.07 -6.99
CA ILE A 42 9.73 9.15 -8.22
C ILE A 42 11.01 8.33 -8.05
N GLY A 43 11.25 7.44 -9.01
CA GLY A 43 12.53 6.76 -9.15
C GLY A 43 12.37 5.26 -9.32
N GLU A 44 13.06 4.46 -8.52
CA GLU A 44 13.07 3.00 -8.63
C GLU A 44 11.71 2.38 -8.23
N THR A 45 11.23 1.48 -9.10
CA THR A 45 9.96 0.78 -8.94
C THR A 45 10.07 -0.69 -9.38
N GLY A 46 11.29 -1.23 -9.40
CA GLY A 46 11.60 -2.56 -9.90
C GLY A 46 10.92 -3.69 -9.16
N SER A 47 11.01 -4.91 -9.70
CA SER A 47 10.36 -6.10 -9.13
C SER A 47 10.84 -6.45 -7.71
N ARG A 48 12.03 -6.00 -7.32
CA ARG A 48 12.55 -6.17 -5.95
C ARG A 48 11.98 -5.16 -4.96
N ASN A 49 11.57 -3.98 -5.45
CA ASN A 49 10.92 -2.93 -4.66
C ASN A 49 9.40 -3.08 -4.55
N GLN A 50 8.86 -4.22 -5.00
CA GLN A 50 7.42 -4.44 -5.06
C GLN A 50 6.77 -4.52 -3.69
N GLU A 51 7.44 -5.03 -2.65
CA GLU A 51 6.79 -5.17 -1.34
C GLU A 51 6.51 -3.82 -0.69
N ALA A 52 7.51 -2.94 -0.58
CA ALA A 52 7.32 -1.59 -0.03
C ALA A 52 6.31 -0.76 -0.83
N THR A 53 6.40 -0.80 -2.16
CA THR A 53 5.43 -0.14 -3.05
C THR A 53 4.02 -0.72 -2.87
N TYR A 54 3.91 -2.04 -2.72
CA TYR A 54 2.64 -2.73 -2.47
C TYR A 54 2.05 -2.36 -1.11
N PHE A 55 2.88 -2.18 -0.09
CA PHE A 55 2.44 -1.70 1.22
C PHE A 55 1.87 -0.28 1.13
N LEU A 56 2.56 0.62 0.43
CA LEU A 56 2.03 1.97 0.18
C LEU A 56 0.72 1.94 -0.61
N LEU A 57 0.59 1.08 -1.62
CA LEU A 57 -0.64 0.93 -2.42
C LEU A 57 -1.81 0.28 -1.66
N SER A 58 -1.52 -0.52 -0.64
CA SER A 58 -2.54 -1.27 0.12
C SER A 58 -2.99 -0.54 1.39
N ASP A 59 -2.23 0.45 1.87
CA ASP A 59 -2.63 1.24 3.03
C ASP A 59 -3.76 2.23 2.67
N PRO A 60 -4.91 2.22 3.38
CA PRO A 60 -6.04 3.10 3.07
C PRO A 60 -5.73 4.60 3.17
N MET A 61 -4.70 4.99 3.93
CA MET A 61 -4.32 6.38 4.14
C MET A 61 -3.51 6.94 2.98
N VAL A 62 -2.95 6.12 2.10
CA VAL A 62 -2.03 6.56 1.05
C VAL A 62 -2.71 6.47 -0.32
N ASP A 63 -2.68 7.59 -1.06
CA ASP A 63 -3.02 7.64 -2.48
C ASP A 63 -1.73 7.86 -3.28
N LEU A 64 -1.17 6.76 -3.78
CA LEU A 64 0.17 6.74 -4.37
C LEU A 64 0.14 6.95 -5.89
N THR A 65 0.86 7.98 -6.35
CA THR A 65 1.24 8.16 -7.76
C THR A 65 2.71 7.85 -7.95
N ILE A 66 3.00 6.90 -8.83
CA ILE A 66 4.36 6.41 -9.08
C ILE A 66 4.86 6.92 -10.43
N ILE A 67 6.09 7.47 -10.46
CA ILE A 67 6.83 7.76 -11.68
C ILE A 67 8.06 6.83 -11.74
N PRO A 68 8.04 5.79 -12.60
CA PRO A 68 9.16 4.86 -12.74
C PRO A 68 10.32 5.56 -13.46
N ALA A 69 11.23 6.16 -12.71
CA ALA A 69 12.30 7.02 -13.23
C ALA A 69 13.68 6.63 -12.69
N GLY A 70 13.92 5.32 -12.53
CA GLY A 70 15.15 4.70 -12.04
C GLY A 70 15.40 3.35 -12.73
N ASP A 71 15.92 2.37 -12.01
CA ASP A 71 16.30 1.01 -12.46
C ASP A 71 15.52 0.37 -13.63
N VAL A 72 14.19 0.57 -13.69
CA VAL A 72 13.29 -0.01 -14.69
C VAL A 72 13.35 0.62 -16.09
N ALA A 73 13.99 1.78 -16.27
CA ALA A 73 13.91 2.52 -17.54
C ALA A 73 15.11 3.42 -17.81
N ASP A 74 15.75 3.34 -18.98
CA ASP A 74 16.87 4.26 -19.34
C ASP A 74 16.55 5.76 -19.17
N VAL A 75 17.58 6.61 -19.15
CA VAL A 75 17.43 8.08 -18.94
C VAL A 75 16.40 8.73 -19.88
N GLU A 76 16.35 8.34 -21.16
CA GLU A 76 15.41 8.93 -22.12
C GLU A 76 13.99 8.49 -21.80
N THR A 77 13.80 7.20 -21.49
CA THR A 77 12.51 6.63 -21.09
C THR A 77 12.03 7.22 -19.76
N SER A 78 12.90 7.35 -18.76
CA SER A 78 12.64 8.03 -17.50
C SER A 78 12.20 9.49 -17.69
N LYS A 79 12.87 10.24 -18.59
CA LYS A 79 12.44 11.60 -18.97
C LYS A 79 11.04 11.62 -19.62
N ARG A 80 10.68 10.58 -20.38
CA ARG A 80 9.33 10.46 -20.95
C ARG A 80 8.29 10.23 -19.86
N PHE A 81 8.56 9.35 -18.89
CA PHE A 81 7.67 9.12 -17.75
C PHE A 81 7.48 10.37 -16.90
N VAL A 82 8.57 11.05 -16.54
CA VAL A 82 8.50 12.35 -15.84
C VAL A 82 7.63 13.35 -16.61
N ARG A 83 7.78 13.45 -17.94
CA ARG A 83 6.97 14.37 -18.75
C ARG A 83 5.48 14.01 -18.81
N ILE A 84 5.14 12.72 -18.69
CA ILE A 84 3.75 12.23 -18.73
C ILE A 84 3.07 12.45 -17.38
N TYR A 85 3.72 12.05 -16.29
CA TYR A 85 3.10 11.92 -14.97
C TYR A 85 3.37 13.10 -14.05
N LEU A 86 4.53 13.76 -14.16
CA LEU A 86 4.81 14.92 -13.31
C LEU A 86 3.92 16.10 -13.70
N PRO A 87 3.32 16.81 -12.72
CA PRO A 87 2.55 18.02 -12.98
C PRO A 87 3.32 19.06 -13.81
N ARG A 88 2.65 19.66 -14.79
CA ARG A 88 3.24 20.66 -15.70
C ARG A 88 3.34 22.08 -15.12
N THR A 89 2.90 22.28 -13.88
CA THR A 89 3.01 23.55 -13.16
C THR A 89 3.21 23.28 -11.68
N ARG A 90 3.86 24.23 -10.98
CA ARG A 90 4.01 24.19 -9.51
C ARG A 90 2.66 24.11 -8.81
N ASP A 91 1.70 24.94 -9.21
CA ASP A 91 0.41 25.00 -8.52
C ASP A 91 -0.34 23.67 -8.65
N LYS A 92 -0.19 22.97 -9.79
CA LYS A 92 -0.74 21.63 -9.95
C LYS A 92 -0.03 20.62 -9.05
N LEU A 93 1.31 20.66 -8.94
CA LEU A 93 2.08 19.84 -8.00
C LEU A 93 1.58 20.02 -6.56
N VAL A 94 1.49 21.27 -6.09
CA VAL A 94 1.03 21.60 -4.74
C VAL A 94 -0.43 21.19 -4.52
N SER A 95 -1.30 21.38 -5.51
CA SER A 95 -2.73 21.05 -5.36
C SER A 95 -3.03 19.56 -5.41
N SER A 96 -2.13 18.75 -5.98
CA SER A 96 -2.34 17.33 -6.24
C SER A 96 -1.57 16.41 -5.31
N PHE A 97 -0.59 16.92 -4.56
CA PHE A 97 0.27 16.10 -3.72
C PHE A 97 0.54 16.77 -2.38
N ASP A 98 0.65 15.92 -1.37
CA ASP A 98 0.95 16.26 0.01
C ASP A 98 2.38 15.86 0.37
N VAL A 99 2.89 14.80 -0.26
CA VAL A 99 4.24 14.25 -0.07
C VAL A 99 4.91 14.02 -1.41
N ILE A 100 6.21 14.34 -1.46
CA ILE A 100 7.11 13.97 -2.55
C ILE A 100 8.15 13.01 -1.97
N GLU A 101 8.28 11.84 -2.57
CA GLU A 101 9.32 10.87 -2.26
C GLU A 101 10.24 10.66 -3.45
N LEU A 102 11.54 10.74 -3.20
CA LEU A 102 12.59 10.42 -4.17
C LEU A 102 13.24 9.11 -3.75
N PHE A 103 13.33 8.16 -4.66
CA PHE A 103 13.88 6.83 -4.39
C PHE A 103 14.81 6.35 -5.51
N ASP A 104 16.08 6.17 -5.18
CA ASP A 104 17.13 5.62 -6.06
C ASP A 104 17.10 6.08 -7.53
N PHE A 105 17.34 7.38 -7.77
CA PHE A 105 17.52 7.90 -9.13
C PHE A 105 18.34 9.19 -9.20
N VAL A 106 18.78 9.53 -10.42
CA VAL A 106 19.60 10.73 -10.69
C VAL A 106 18.78 11.96 -11.07
N PRO A 107 19.19 13.18 -10.67
CA PRO A 107 18.41 14.39 -10.93
C PRO A 107 18.31 14.75 -12.42
N HIS A 108 19.16 14.17 -13.27
CA HIS A 108 19.22 14.46 -14.71
C HIS A 108 17.97 14.07 -15.51
N VAL A 109 17.07 13.25 -14.94
CA VAL A 109 15.77 12.93 -15.54
C VAL A 109 14.75 14.06 -15.34
N LEU A 110 15.02 14.98 -14.42
CA LEU A 110 14.19 16.14 -14.11
C LEU A 110 14.71 17.39 -14.85
N THR A 111 13.84 18.37 -15.03
CA THR A 111 14.25 19.70 -15.47
C THR A 111 14.56 20.58 -14.26
N ASP A 112 15.37 21.61 -14.42
CA ASP A 112 15.62 22.61 -13.36
C ASP A 112 14.30 23.21 -12.82
N LEU A 113 13.30 23.32 -13.69
CA LEU A 113 11.99 23.83 -13.32
C LEU A 113 11.22 22.83 -12.43
N HIS A 114 11.30 21.52 -12.71
CA HIS A 114 10.73 20.49 -11.84
C HIS A 114 11.39 20.51 -10.46
N ILE A 115 12.73 20.57 -10.42
CA ILE A 115 13.52 20.66 -9.19
C ILE A 115 13.10 21.89 -8.39
N LYS A 116 12.98 23.05 -9.05
CA LYS A 116 12.51 24.29 -8.43
C LYS A 116 11.09 24.18 -7.87
N TRP A 117 10.18 23.54 -8.60
CA TRP A 117 8.82 23.35 -8.13
C TRP A 117 8.74 22.48 -6.89
N MET A 118 9.47 21.37 -6.84
CA MET A 118 9.53 20.52 -5.64
C MET A 118 10.13 21.29 -4.46
N HIS A 119 11.23 22.00 -4.68
CA HIS A 119 11.86 22.83 -3.66
C HIS A 119 10.90 23.89 -3.09
N ASP A 120 10.26 24.66 -3.96
CA ASP A 120 9.32 25.71 -3.54
C ASP A 120 8.05 25.08 -2.90
N ALA A 121 7.62 23.89 -3.34
CA ALA A 121 6.47 23.19 -2.76
C ALA A 121 6.72 22.73 -1.31
N VAL A 122 7.90 22.17 -1.03
CA VAL A 122 8.30 21.79 0.34
C VAL A 122 8.45 23.06 1.20
N ARG A 123 9.22 24.04 0.73
CA ARG A 123 9.51 25.27 1.50
C ARG A 123 8.28 26.12 1.79
N ASP A 124 7.53 26.46 0.75
CA ASP A 124 6.51 27.52 0.81
C ASP A 124 5.10 26.98 1.06
N PHE A 125 4.83 25.73 0.69
CA PHE A 125 3.50 25.10 0.80
C PHE A 125 3.47 23.94 1.80
N GLY A 126 4.64 23.57 2.32
CA GLY A 126 4.79 22.62 3.40
C GLY A 126 4.50 21.18 3.00
N LEU A 127 4.74 20.80 1.74
CA LEU A 127 4.72 19.39 1.34
C LEU A 127 5.75 18.60 2.16
N GLY A 128 5.42 17.35 2.46
CA GLY A 128 6.37 16.38 3.01
C GLY A 128 7.40 15.98 1.96
N PHE A 129 8.63 15.70 2.39
CA PHE A 129 9.72 15.33 1.50
C PHE A 129 10.51 14.14 2.06
N ALA A 130 10.37 12.97 1.43
CA ALA A 130 11.10 11.77 1.79
C ALA A 130 12.19 11.46 0.76
N LEU A 131 13.33 11.00 1.26
CA LEU A 131 14.52 10.67 0.50
C LEU A 131 14.93 9.25 0.91
N VAL A 132 14.71 8.28 0.03
CA VAL A 132 15.02 6.87 0.28
C VAL A 132 16.21 6.49 -0.60
N GLU A 133 17.25 5.93 0.01
CA GLU A 133 18.52 5.56 -0.65
C GLU A 133 19.35 6.71 -1.24
N MET A 134 18.88 7.95 -1.15
CA MET A 134 19.47 9.11 -1.84
C MET A 134 20.89 9.50 -1.36
N SER A 135 21.45 8.83 -0.34
CA SER A 135 22.83 9.03 0.16
C SER A 135 23.86 8.12 -0.50
N TRP A 136 23.46 7.32 -1.51
CA TRP A 136 24.36 6.38 -2.19
C TRP A 136 25.41 7.11 -3.07
N TYR A 137 26.48 6.39 -3.46
CA TYR A 137 27.83 6.91 -3.76
C TYR A 137 27.99 7.99 -4.86
N ALA A 138 29.21 8.58 -4.93
CA ALA A 138 29.72 9.38 -6.05
C ALA A 138 30.03 8.54 -7.31
N VAL A 139 29.14 7.62 -7.68
CA VAL A 139 29.20 6.93 -8.95
C VAL A 139 28.42 7.78 -9.93
N SER A 140 29.12 8.38 -10.88
CA SER A 140 28.48 9.08 -12.00
C SER A 140 27.97 8.04 -13.02
N ASP A 141 27.10 7.15 -12.60
CA ASP A 141 26.32 6.30 -13.49
C ASP A 141 24.84 6.69 -13.41
N TRP A 142 24.03 6.12 -14.28
CA TRP A 142 22.67 6.61 -14.48
C TRP A 142 21.71 6.10 -13.38
N THR A 143 22.06 5.04 -12.66
CA THR A 143 21.24 4.39 -11.62
C THR A 143 21.72 4.64 -10.20
N GLY A 144 23.02 4.85 -9.97
CA GLY A 144 23.61 5.01 -8.66
C GLY A 144 23.55 6.46 -8.24
N ASN A 145 22.56 6.80 -7.40
CA ASN A 145 22.31 8.14 -6.84
C ASN A 145 23.52 9.07 -6.88
N ASP A 146 23.66 9.87 -7.94
CA ASP A 146 24.77 10.81 -8.08
C ASP A 146 24.60 11.92 -7.04
N ALA A 147 25.11 11.65 -5.84
CA ALA A 147 25.03 12.54 -4.69
C ALA A 147 25.63 13.92 -5.01
N GLY A 148 26.67 13.96 -5.85
CA GLY A 148 27.27 15.21 -6.31
C GLY A 148 26.31 16.02 -7.18
N ALA A 149 25.60 15.37 -8.10
CA ALA A 149 24.58 16.01 -8.92
C ALA A 149 23.41 16.52 -8.08
N TRP A 150 22.93 15.74 -7.10
CA TRP A 150 21.87 16.19 -6.19
C TRP A 150 22.31 17.40 -5.36
N MET A 151 23.52 17.36 -4.78
CA MET A 151 24.11 18.48 -4.04
C MET A 151 24.25 19.77 -4.86
N ALA A 152 24.35 19.66 -6.18
CA ALA A 152 24.41 20.81 -7.07
C ALA A 152 23.03 21.42 -7.37
N THR A 153 21.94 20.76 -7.00
CA THR A 153 20.58 21.27 -7.18
C THR A 153 20.14 22.14 -6.01
N ILE A 154 19.21 23.07 -6.26
CA ILE A 154 18.58 23.85 -5.18
C ILE A 154 17.73 22.99 -4.24
N LEU A 155 17.26 21.81 -4.69
CA LEU A 155 16.45 20.93 -3.85
C LEU A 155 17.26 20.32 -2.70
N TYR A 156 18.60 20.29 -2.81
CA TYR A 156 19.47 19.84 -1.73
C TYR A 156 19.37 20.70 -0.46
N ASP A 157 18.91 21.94 -0.56
CA ASP A 157 18.60 22.77 0.62
C ASP A 157 17.50 22.13 1.49
N ALA A 158 16.62 21.30 0.90
CA ALA A 158 15.58 20.57 1.61
C ALA A 158 16.06 19.26 2.28
N TYR A 159 17.33 18.86 2.10
CA TYR A 159 17.83 17.64 2.75
C TYR A 159 18.06 17.91 4.25
N PRO A 160 17.67 16.98 5.15
CA PRO A 160 17.90 17.16 6.59
C PRO A 160 19.35 16.85 7.02
N CYS A 161 20.18 16.36 6.10
CA CYS A 161 21.57 16.02 6.35
C CYS A 161 22.46 16.38 5.16
N ASP A 162 23.74 16.59 5.44
CA ASP A 162 24.77 16.75 4.42
C ASP A 162 25.39 15.40 4.04
N MET A 163 25.47 15.13 2.74
CA MET A 163 26.13 13.95 2.20
C MET A 163 27.65 14.14 2.19
N VAL A 164 28.40 13.11 2.58
CA VAL A 164 29.86 13.13 2.62
C VAL A 164 30.44 12.39 1.42
N ILE A 165 30.65 13.13 0.33
CA ILE A 165 31.18 12.62 -0.93
C ILE A 165 32.48 11.83 -0.74
N GLY A 166 32.56 10.67 -1.39
CA GLY A 166 33.74 9.81 -1.41
C GLY A 166 34.00 9.05 -0.09
N LYS A 167 33.06 9.06 0.87
CA LYS A 167 33.15 8.26 2.09
C LYS A 167 31.95 7.33 2.23
N GLN A 168 32.23 6.17 2.81
CA GLN A 168 31.23 5.15 3.10
C GLN A 168 31.41 4.59 4.51
N ASN A 169 30.29 4.23 5.12
CA ASN A 169 30.30 3.37 6.28
C ASN A 169 30.55 1.91 5.86
N ALA A 170 30.84 1.04 6.83
CA ALA A 170 31.00 -0.39 6.64
C ALA A 170 30.31 -1.14 7.78
N ASN A 171 29.77 -2.32 7.48
CA ASN A 171 28.95 -3.15 8.36
C ASN A 171 27.67 -2.45 8.82
N THR A 172 26.93 -1.88 7.87
CA THR A 172 25.67 -1.14 8.08
C THR A 172 24.44 -2.04 8.28
N TYR A 173 24.61 -3.30 8.64
CA TYR A 173 23.51 -4.27 8.75
C TYR A 173 22.45 -3.92 9.80
N TYR A 174 22.80 -3.13 10.82
CA TYR A 174 21.93 -2.82 11.95
C TYR A 174 21.98 -1.33 12.29
N MET A 175 20.87 -0.81 12.80
CA MET A 175 20.75 0.54 13.35
C MET A 175 20.53 0.49 14.86
N ASP A 176 20.97 1.52 15.57
CA ASP A 176 20.60 1.78 16.96
C ASP A 176 19.71 3.03 17.01
N ILE A 177 18.64 2.95 17.79
CA ILE A 177 17.74 4.08 18.05
C ILE A 177 18.45 5.02 19.03
N VAL A 178 18.58 6.30 18.65
CA VAL A 178 19.20 7.34 19.48
C VAL A 178 18.21 8.41 19.92
N LEU A 179 17.06 8.48 19.27
CA LEU A 179 15.92 9.30 19.66
C LEU A 179 14.66 8.44 19.64
N ASN A 180 14.01 8.31 20.79
CA ASN A 180 12.74 7.61 20.90
C ASN A 180 11.65 8.49 20.28
N ASP A 181 11.11 8.04 19.15
CA ASP A 181 10.05 8.68 18.39
C ASP A 181 9.22 7.58 17.72
N PRO A 182 7.87 7.72 17.62
CA PRO A 182 7.03 6.72 16.97
C PRO A 182 7.48 6.33 15.55
N LEU A 183 8.20 7.21 14.84
CA LEU A 183 8.81 6.89 13.54
C LEU A 183 9.69 5.63 13.60
N VAL A 184 10.46 5.46 14.68
CA VAL A 184 11.47 4.39 14.82
C VAL A 184 11.27 3.50 16.05
N ASP A 185 10.30 3.80 16.92
CA ASP A 185 9.91 2.96 18.06
C ASP A 185 9.06 1.76 17.61
N ILE A 186 9.62 0.99 16.67
CA ILE A 186 9.00 -0.18 16.07
C ILE A 186 9.60 -1.43 16.74
N PRO A 187 8.78 -2.38 17.21
CA PRO A 187 9.28 -3.54 17.93
C PRO A 187 10.33 -4.34 17.13
N GLY A 188 11.55 -4.39 17.66
CA GLY A 188 12.65 -5.18 17.10
C GLY A 188 13.46 -4.51 16.00
N LEU A 189 13.20 -3.24 15.66
CA LEU A 189 13.97 -2.49 14.65
C LEU A 189 15.50 -2.55 14.91
N ASP A 190 15.91 -2.46 16.17
CA ASP A 190 17.31 -2.55 16.60
C ASP A 190 17.91 -3.97 16.52
N LYS A 191 17.08 -5.00 16.35
CA LYS A 191 17.50 -6.41 16.38
C LYS A 191 17.51 -7.06 15.00
N VAL A 192 16.80 -6.48 14.04
CA VAL A 192 16.74 -7.01 12.68
C VAL A 192 17.88 -6.48 11.82
N GLU A 193 18.29 -7.31 10.87
CA GLU A 193 19.19 -6.87 9.81
C GLU A 193 18.37 -6.02 8.84
N ILE A 194 18.52 -4.69 8.94
CA ILE A 194 17.67 -3.73 8.22
C ILE A 194 18.14 -3.47 6.79
N THR A 195 19.33 -3.96 6.44
CA THR A 195 19.86 -3.93 5.08
C THR A 195 20.80 -5.10 4.89
N GLY A 196 20.74 -5.79 3.76
CA GLY A 196 21.67 -6.82 3.31
C GLY A 196 22.94 -6.23 2.71
N VAL A 197 23.00 -4.91 2.57
CA VAL A 197 24.14 -4.19 2.01
C VAL A 197 25.06 -3.69 3.11
N GLY A 198 26.32 -4.13 3.04
CA GLY A 198 27.30 -3.94 4.11
C GLY A 198 27.97 -2.56 4.13
N ALA A 199 27.64 -1.64 3.24
CA ALA A 199 28.21 -0.29 3.21
C ALA A 199 27.18 0.69 2.67
N HIS A 200 27.12 1.90 3.21
CA HIS A 200 26.28 3.00 2.71
C HIS A 200 27.07 4.31 2.73
N GLY A 201 26.66 5.29 1.94
CA GLY A 201 27.25 6.63 2.00
C GLY A 201 27.13 7.23 3.40
N ILE A 202 28.12 8.03 3.79
CA ILE A 202 28.06 8.74 5.07
C ILE A 202 27.24 10.00 4.88
N GLN A 203 26.29 10.22 5.78
CA GLN A 203 25.58 11.49 5.93
C GLN A 203 25.77 12.06 7.32
N LYS A 204 25.62 13.37 7.45
CA LYS A 204 25.74 14.10 8.70
C LYS A 204 24.54 15.02 8.86
N ALA A 205 23.76 14.86 9.92
CA ALA A 205 22.62 15.71 10.19
C ALA A 205 23.01 17.20 10.20
N ARG A 206 22.17 18.03 9.56
CA ARG A 206 22.31 19.49 9.60
C ARG A 206 21.92 20.02 10.98
N GLU A 207 22.35 21.25 11.28
CA GLU A 207 21.93 21.93 12.49
C GLU A 207 20.41 22.09 12.51
N GLY A 208 19.77 21.72 13.62
CA GLY A 208 18.31 21.72 13.77
C GLY A 208 17.61 20.42 13.35
N SER A 209 18.29 19.52 12.65
CA SER A 209 17.76 18.20 12.30
C SER A 209 17.75 17.24 13.50
N LYS A 210 16.87 16.25 13.43
CA LYS A 210 16.75 15.15 14.40
C LYS A 210 17.36 13.89 13.81
N VAL A 211 18.28 13.28 14.55
CA VAL A 211 18.81 11.94 14.24
C VAL A 211 17.96 10.94 15.01
N PHE A 212 17.23 10.08 14.29
CA PHE A 212 16.40 9.04 14.89
C PHE A 212 17.22 7.78 15.16
N THR A 213 18.02 7.39 14.19
CA THR A 213 18.89 6.23 14.28
C THR A 213 20.31 6.57 13.82
N VAL A 214 21.26 5.79 14.32
CA VAL A 214 22.63 5.73 13.82
C VAL A 214 22.95 4.32 13.38
N TRP A 215 23.88 4.15 12.45
CA TRP A 215 24.43 2.84 12.17
C TRP A 215 25.07 2.27 13.43
N ARG A 216 24.81 1.00 13.74
CA ARG A 216 25.34 0.36 14.96
C ARG A 216 26.86 0.40 15.01
N ILE A 217 27.47 0.16 13.86
CA ILE A 217 28.91 0.23 13.67
C ILE A 217 29.29 1.66 13.33
N LYS A 218 30.32 2.17 14.02
CA LYS A 218 30.89 3.53 13.88
C LYS A 218 29.96 4.72 14.16
N LYS A 219 28.65 4.51 14.30
CA LYS A 219 27.68 5.50 14.83
C LYS A 219 27.47 6.72 13.93
N GLU A 220 27.70 6.60 12.63
CA GLU A 220 27.28 7.60 11.65
C GLU A 220 25.76 7.70 11.59
N ASP A 221 25.25 8.90 11.29
CA ASP A 221 23.82 9.17 11.22
C ASP A 221 23.15 8.30 10.16
N ALA A 222 22.01 7.71 10.52
CA ALA A 222 21.20 6.88 9.63
C ALA A 222 19.87 7.57 9.34
N ILE A 223 18.77 7.28 10.03
CA ILE A 223 17.49 7.95 9.74
C ILE A 223 17.52 9.37 10.33
N VAL A 224 17.44 10.39 9.48
CA VAL A 224 17.51 11.81 9.87
C VAL A 224 16.28 12.55 9.36
N GLY A 225 15.56 13.21 10.24
CA GLY A 225 14.46 14.11 9.87
C GLY A 225 14.76 15.57 10.19
N GLY A 226 13.99 16.47 9.58
CA GLY A 226 14.15 17.90 9.76
C GLY A 226 12.96 18.68 9.22
N GLU A 227 13.12 19.99 9.17
CA GLU A 227 12.16 20.91 8.58
C GLU A 227 12.85 21.75 7.51
N PHE A 228 12.14 22.02 6.42
CA PHE A 228 12.57 22.94 5.39
C PHE A 228 11.43 23.90 5.03
N GLY A 229 11.57 25.15 5.45
CA GLY A 229 10.47 26.11 5.39
C GLY A 229 9.27 25.61 6.20
N SER A 230 8.16 25.31 5.53
CA SER A 230 6.92 24.79 6.15
C SER A 230 6.78 23.26 6.04
N GLY A 231 7.72 22.59 5.37
CA GLY A 231 7.67 21.16 5.07
C GLY A 231 8.49 20.33 6.03
N THR A 232 8.08 19.07 6.22
CA THR A 232 8.80 18.06 7.00
C THR A 232 9.59 17.17 6.07
N THR A 233 10.87 16.96 6.37
CA THR A 233 11.81 16.26 5.50
C THR A 233 12.38 15.04 6.21
N LEU A 234 12.59 13.94 5.50
CA LEU A 234 13.15 12.71 6.04
C LEU A 234 14.16 12.09 5.06
N MET A 235 15.31 11.68 5.59
CA MET A 235 16.36 10.97 4.85
C MET A 235 16.56 9.58 5.45
N ILE A 236 16.43 8.56 4.60
CA ILE A 236 16.73 7.16 4.91
C ILE A 236 17.89 6.73 4.01
N PRO A 237 19.03 6.33 4.59
CA PRO A 237 20.28 6.16 3.83
C PRO A 237 20.31 4.91 2.93
N MET A 238 19.35 4.01 3.09
CA MET A 238 19.24 2.72 2.40
C MET A 238 17.91 2.65 1.64
N GLY A 239 17.89 1.86 0.58
CA GLY A 239 16.66 1.47 -0.11
C GLY A 239 15.84 0.47 0.66
N TRP A 240 14.56 0.36 0.32
CA TRP A 240 13.70 -0.69 0.85
C TRP A 240 14.02 -2.06 0.24
N ASP A 241 14.41 -2.13 -1.04
CA ASP A 241 14.95 -3.34 -1.69
C ASP A 241 16.25 -3.86 -1.09
N ASN A 242 16.95 -3.02 -0.33
CA ASN A 242 18.14 -3.46 0.36
C ASN A 242 17.81 -4.24 1.63
N VAL A 243 16.55 -4.23 2.11
CA VAL A 243 16.13 -5.04 3.26
C VAL A 243 16.20 -6.52 2.86
N PRO A 244 16.86 -7.40 3.63
CA PRO A 244 16.96 -8.81 3.27
C PRO A 244 15.58 -9.47 3.20
N ASP A 245 15.32 -10.32 2.20
CA ASP A 245 14.05 -11.08 2.06
C ASP A 245 13.64 -11.80 3.36
N LYS A 246 14.62 -12.33 4.11
CA LYS A 246 14.37 -12.99 5.40
C LYS A 246 13.85 -12.03 6.47
N THR A 247 14.27 -10.77 6.43
CA THR A 247 13.81 -9.71 7.32
C THR A 247 12.43 -9.27 6.89
N GLU A 248 12.20 -9.00 5.60
CA GLU A 248 10.88 -8.64 5.08
C GLU A 248 9.82 -9.69 5.44
N ALA A 249 10.14 -10.97 5.24
CA ALA A 249 9.21 -12.07 5.50
C ALA A 249 9.02 -12.40 7.00
N ALA A 250 10.00 -12.13 7.86
CA ALA A 250 9.96 -12.55 9.27
C ALA A 250 9.74 -11.40 10.26
N TRP A 251 9.96 -10.16 9.84
CA TRP A 251 9.74 -8.98 10.68
C TRP A 251 8.35 -8.42 10.42
N ASP A 252 7.45 -8.82 11.30
CA ASP A 252 6.04 -8.44 11.37
C ASP A 252 5.72 -6.94 11.15
N TYR A 253 6.68 -6.06 11.42
CA TYR A 253 6.52 -4.60 11.38
C TYR A 253 7.26 -3.93 10.22
N TYR A 254 7.71 -4.69 9.22
CA TYR A 254 8.35 -4.11 8.03
C TYR A 254 7.40 -3.18 7.27
N ILE A 255 6.11 -3.54 7.18
CA ILE A 255 5.06 -2.68 6.62
C ILE A 255 4.95 -1.34 7.36
N ASP A 256 5.01 -1.36 8.69
CA ASP A 256 4.99 -0.15 9.52
C ASP A 256 6.23 0.70 9.28
N PHE A 257 7.40 0.07 9.18
CA PHE A 257 8.64 0.78 8.87
C PHE A 257 8.56 1.58 7.57
N VAL A 258 8.01 0.98 6.50
CA VAL A 258 7.82 1.67 5.21
C VAL A 258 6.79 2.81 5.33
N LEU A 259 5.61 2.52 5.90
CA LEU A 259 4.51 3.49 5.97
C LEU A 259 4.80 4.66 6.90
N ASN A 260 5.53 4.43 7.99
CA ASN A 260 5.91 5.46 8.95
C ASN A 260 6.67 6.60 8.28
N HIS A 261 7.43 6.34 7.21
CA HIS A 261 8.10 7.39 6.44
C HIS A 261 7.11 8.37 5.81
N ALA A 262 6.10 7.86 5.10
CA ALA A 262 5.06 8.66 4.47
C ALA A 262 4.23 9.42 5.53
N TYR A 263 3.82 8.75 6.61
CA TYR A 263 3.03 9.35 7.68
C TYR A 263 3.81 10.47 8.38
N TYR A 264 5.09 10.25 8.67
CA TYR A 264 5.95 11.22 9.33
C TYR A 264 6.11 12.50 8.51
N VAL A 265 6.46 12.40 7.22
CA VAL A 265 6.64 13.60 6.38
C VAL A 265 5.30 14.27 6.04
N ALA A 266 4.21 13.52 6.01
CA ALA A 266 2.85 14.06 5.92
C ALA A 266 2.37 14.67 7.24
N ARG A 267 3.07 14.46 8.35
CA ARG A 267 2.64 14.86 9.72
C ARG A 267 1.30 14.26 10.13
N VAL A 268 1.00 13.08 9.61
CA VAL A 268 -0.10 12.25 10.07
C VAL A 268 0.36 11.53 11.33
N PRO A 269 -0.43 11.53 12.42
CA PRO A 269 -0.10 10.76 13.61
C PRO A 269 0.16 9.29 13.26
N LEU A 270 1.27 8.73 13.74
CA LEU A 270 1.58 7.32 13.55
C LEU A 270 0.68 6.46 14.48
N PRO A 271 0.26 5.25 14.07
CA PRO A 271 -0.58 4.41 14.90
C PRO A 271 0.07 4.07 16.25
N GLU A 272 -0.66 4.26 17.35
CA GLU A 272 -0.17 3.92 18.70
C GLU A 272 -0.13 2.40 18.93
N ASP A 273 -1.11 1.67 18.39
CA ASP A 273 -1.14 0.20 18.37
C ASP A 273 -0.84 -0.33 16.95
N LEU A 274 0.43 -0.63 16.72
CA LEU A 274 0.90 -1.21 15.45
C LEU A 274 0.26 -2.58 15.16
N ASN A 275 -0.08 -3.38 16.18
CA ASN A 275 -0.70 -4.68 15.95
C ASN A 275 -2.13 -4.55 15.45
N LEU A 276 -2.88 -3.59 16.00
CA LEU A 276 -4.22 -3.28 15.52
C LEU A 276 -4.19 -2.73 14.10
N ALA A 277 -3.36 -1.72 13.83
CA ALA A 277 -3.19 -1.16 12.49
C ALA A 277 -2.82 -2.24 11.45
N ARG A 278 -1.88 -3.12 11.79
CA ARG A 278 -1.51 -4.26 10.94
C ARG A 278 -2.67 -5.23 10.72
N SER A 279 -3.40 -5.60 11.77
CA SER A 279 -4.58 -6.48 11.67
C SER A 279 -5.59 -5.91 10.68
N ILE A 280 -5.85 -4.60 10.75
CA ILE A 280 -6.75 -3.89 9.85
C ILE A 280 -6.25 -3.93 8.39
N ARG A 281 -4.97 -3.63 8.15
CA ARG A 281 -4.37 -3.70 6.79
C ARG A 281 -4.50 -5.10 6.19
N LEU A 282 -4.21 -6.14 6.98
CA LEU A 282 -4.38 -7.53 6.55
C LEU A 282 -5.85 -7.85 6.23
N ALA A 283 -6.79 -7.37 7.04
CA ALA A 283 -8.22 -7.54 6.80
C ALA A 283 -8.71 -6.82 5.52
N PHE A 284 -8.18 -5.64 5.18
CA PHE A 284 -8.48 -5.00 3.89
C PHE A 284 -7.98 -5.84 2.70
N ASN A 285 -6.79 -6.44 2.80
CA ASN A 285 -6.28 -7.34 1.76
C ASN A 285 -7.11 -8.64 1.68
N GLU A 286 -7.55 -9.17 2.83
CA GLU A 286 -8.44 -10.32 2.87
C GLU A 286 -9.80 -10.00 2.23
N TYR A 287 -10.37 -8.82 2.49
CA TYR A 287 -11.59 -8.34 1.84
C TYR A 287 -11.45 -8.37 0.31
N LEU A 288 -10.35 -7.83 -0.25
CA LEU A 288 -10.12 -7.82 -1.69
C LEU A 288 -10.08 -9.25 -2.26
N THR A 289 -9.42 -10.15 -1.55
CA THR A 289 -9.33 -11.57 -1.91
C THR A 289 -10.70 -12.24 -1.91
N ARG A 290 -11.46 -12.08 -0.82
CA ARG A 290 -12.82 -12.67 -0.69
C ARG A 290 -13.78 -12.09 -1.72
N ARG A 291 -13.72 -10.79 -2.00
CA ARG A 291 -14.52 -10.13 -3.04
C ARG A 291 -14.20 -10.67 -4.44
N ALA A 292 -12.93 -10.86 -4.78
CA ALA A 292 -12.53 -11.43 -6.07
C ALA A 292 -13.04 -12.87 -6.25
N ILE A 293 -12.92 -13.70 -5.20
CA ILE A 293 -13.45 -15.07 -5.20
C ILE A 293 -14.98 -15.07 -5.35
N ALA A 294 -15.68 -14.21 -4.61
CA ALA A 294 -17.13 -14.10 -4.69
C ALA A 294 -17.59 -13.66 -6.09
N ALA A 295 -16.93 -12.66 -6.69
CA ALA A 295 -17.21 -12.22 -8.05
C ALA A 295 -17.01 -13.35 -9.08
N SER A 296 -15.93 -14.13 -8.96
CA SER A 296 -15.68 -15.28 -9.84
C SER A 296 -16.75 -16.37 -9.69
N LEU A 297 -17.19 -16.66 -8.46
CA LEU A 297 -18.25 -17.63 -8.20
C LEU A 297 -19.61 -17.16 -8.75
N ILE A 298 -19.93 -15.87 -8.62
CA ILE A 298 -21.12 -15.27 -9.21
C ILE A 298 -21.10 -15.40 -10.73
N GLU A 299 -19.99 -15.05 -11.37
CA GLU A 299 -19.86 -15.17 -12.82
C GLU A 299 -20.06 -16.64 -13.26
N PHE A 300 -19.48 -17.58 -12.52
CA PHE A 300 -19.65 -19.01 -12.77
C PHE A 300 -21.11 -19.44 -12.66
N ILE A 301 -21.80 -19.08 -11.57
CA ILE A 301 -23.22 -19.41 -11.32
C ILE A 301 -24.11 -18.76 -12.40
N GLY A 302 -23.82 -17.51 -12.77
CA GLY A 302 -24.54 -16.76 -13.81
C GLY A 302 -24.45 -17.42 -15.19
N ARG A 303 -23.31 -18.05 -15.54
CA ARG A 303 -23.17 -18.81 -16.80
C ARG A 303 -24.13 -20.01 -16.90
N PHE A 304 -24.69 -20.49 -15.79
CA PHE A 304 -25.71 -21.54 -15.76
C PHE A 304 -27.15 -20.98 -15.70
N GLY A 305 -27.33 -19.66 -15.84
CA GLY A 305 -28.64 -19.01 -15.89
C GLY A 305 -29.33 -18.84 -14.54
N ALA A 306 -28.60 -19.00 -13.43
CA ALA A 306 -29.12 -18.68 -12.11
C ALA A 306 -29.19 -17.15 -11.89
N ASN A 307 -30.18 -16.69 -11.12
CA ASN A 307 -30.33 -15.28 -10.77
C ASN A 307 -29.31 -14.92 -9.65
N THR A 308 -28.35 -14.05 -9.97
CA THR A 308 -27.27 -13.63 -9.07
C THR A 308 -27.52 -12.29 -8.38
N VAL A 309 -28.62 -11.60 -8.69
CA VAL A 309 -28.89 -10.22 -8.23
C VAL A 309 -28.79 -10.08 -6.71
N SER A 310 -29.36 -11.03 -5.95
CA SER A 310 -29.31 -10.96 -4.49
C SER A 310 -27.89 -11.07 -3.91
N ILE A 311 -26.99 -11.78 -4.59
CA ILE A 311 -25.59 -11.91 -4.14
C ILE A 311 -24.81 -10.64 -4.49
N GLU A 312 -25.08 -10.08 -5.67
CA GLU A 312 -24.49 -8.80 -6.12
C GLU A 312 -24.89 -7.64 -5.19
N GLU A 313 -26.15 -7.61 -4.73
CA GLU A 313 -26.64 -6.64 -3.73
C GLU A 313 -25.87 -6.76 -2.41
N ILE A 314 -25.67 -7.98 -1.88
CA ILE A 314 -24.89 -8.17 -0.64
C ILE A 314 -23.43 -7.74 -0.84
N ILE A 315 -22.80 -8.02 -1.99
CA ILE A 315 -21.44 -7.54 -2.27
C ILE A 315 -21.38 -6.02 -2.28
N ALA A 316 -22.39 -5.36 -2.84
CA ALA A 316 -22.47 -3.90 -2.87
C ALA A 316 -22.58 -3.34 -1.44
N GLU A 317 -23.46 -3.89 -0.61
CA GLU A 317 -23.60 -3.51 0.81
C GLU A 317 -22.30 -3.70 1.60
N LEU A 318 -21.64 -4.85 1.45
CA LEU A 318 -20.32 -5.11 2.05
C LEU A 318 -19.24 -4.15 1.53
N GLY A 319 -19.40 -3.66 0.30
CA GLY A 319 -18.57 -2.60 -0.28
C GLY A 319 -18.73 -1.28 0.44
N GLU A 320 -19.97 -0.86 0.71
CA GLU A 320 -20.26 0.40 1.43
C GLU A 320 -19.72 0.37 2.86
N GLU A 321 -19.91 -0.73 3.60
CA GLU A 321 -19.35 -0.87 4.96
C GLU A 321 -17.81 -0.93 4.95
N LYS A 322 -17.21 -1.53 3.92
CA LYS A 322 -15.74 -1.49 3.76
C LYS A 322 -15.23 -0.06 3.51
N GLU A 323 -15.93 0.76 2.72
CA GLU A 323 -15.56 2.17 2.54
C GLU A 323 -15.70 2.95 3.85
N ARG A 324 -16.73 2.66 4.65
CA ARG A 324 -16.89 3.22 6.00
C ARG A 324 -15.72 2.83 6.92
N ALA A 325 -15.31 1.56 6.91
CA ALA A 325 -14.15 1.14 7.68
C ALA A 325 -12.86 1.86 7.25
N GLN A 326 -12.66 2.07 5.94
CA GLN A 326 -11.52 2.87 5.47
C GLN A 326 -11.55 4.30 5.97
N GLN A 327 -12.73 4.93 5.98
CA GLN A 327 -12.87 6.28 6.50
C GLN A 327 -12.50 6.36 7.99
N LEU A 328 -12.97 5.39 8.79
CA LEU A 328 -12.60 5.29 10.21
C LEU A 328 -11.09 5.10 10.41
N TYR A 329 -10.45 4.28 9.57
CA TYR A 329 -8.99 4.10 9.57
C TYR A 329 -8.25 5.42 9.27
N ILE A 330 -8.69 6.17 8.26
CA ILE A 330 -8.13 7.47 7.87
C ILE A 330 -8.28 8.50 9.00
N GLU A 331 -9.40 8.44 9.73
CA GLU A 331 -9.66 9.31 10.89
C GLU A 331 -8.86 8.90 12.14
N GLY A 332 -8.15 7.78 12.10
CA GLY A 332 -7.39 7.23 13.23
C GLY A 332 -8.23 6.44 14.24
N ASP A 333 -9.51 6.19 13.96
CA ASP A 333 -10.37 5.32 14.78
C ASP A 333 -10.20 3.85 14.38
N PHE A 334 -9.02 3.32 14.73
CA PHE A 334 -8.63 1.96 14.37
C PHE A 334 -9.55 0.89 14.99
N GLU A 335 -10.01 1.07 16.23
CA GLU A 335 -10.91 0.12 16.89
C GLU A 335 -12.24 0.00 16.16
N SER A 336 -12.90 1.14 15.87
CA SER A 336 -14.15 1.11 15.11
C SER A 336 -13.95 0.61 13.68
N SER A 337 -12.82 0.97 13.04
CA SER A 337 -12.47 0.43 11.71
C SER A 337 -12.34 -1.09 11.74
N TRP A 338 -11.74 -1.64 12.79
CA TRP A 338 -11.56 -3.08 12.95
C TRP A 338 -12.88 -3.80 13.15
N ASP A 339 -13.75 -3.26 14.02
CA ASP A 339 -15.08 -3.84 14.27
C ASP A 339 -15.92 -3.90 12.99
N VAL A 340 -15.98 -2.81 12.21
CA VAL A 340 -16.71 -2.79 10.94
C VAL A 340 -16.10 -3.78 9.93
N LEU A 341 -14.77 -3.85 9.83
CA LEU A 341 -14.12 -4.81 8.94
C LEU A 341 -14.40 -6.25 9.31
N LYS A 342 -14.45 -6.56 10.60
CA LYS A 342 -14.79 -7.89 11.09
C LYS A 342 -16.20 -8.28 10.64
N ASP A 343 -17.17 -7.38 10.81
CA ASP A 343 -18.54 -7.59 10.35
C ASP A 343 -18.60 -7.80 8.82
N VAL A 344 -17.82 -7.03 8.06
CA VAL A 344 -17.69 -7.19 6.61
C VAL A 344 -17.15 -8.58 6.24
N LEU A 345 -16.09 -9.04 6.91
CA LEU A 345 -15.49 -10.34 6.66
C LEU A 345 -16.44 -11.49 7.05
N GLU A 346 -17.16 -11.37 8.16
CA GLU A 346 -18.24 -12.30 8.54
C GLU A 346 -19.37 -12.31 7.50
N GLY A 347 -19.71 -11.16 6.93
CA GLY A 347 -20.66 -11.04 5.82
C GLY A 347 -20.25 -11.85 4.58
N PHE A 348 -18.96 -11.89 4.23
CA PHE A 348 -18.47 -12.75 3.15
C PHE A 348 -18.62 -14.25 3.42
N GLN A 349 -18.61 -14.67 4.70
CA GLN A 349 -18.86 -16.06 5.05
C GLN A 349 -20.32 -16.42 4.77
N ALA A 350 -21.26 -15.56 5.19
CA ALA A 350 -22.69 -15.73 4.87
C ALA A 350 -22.94 -15.70 3.35
N LEU A 351 -22.25 -14.82 2.61
CA LEU A 351 -22.29 -14.76 1.16
C LEU A 351 -21.84 -16.07 0.51
N SER A 352 -20.76 -16.67 1.03
CA SER A 352 -20.24 -17.95 0.55
C SER A 352 -21.27 -19.07 0.71
N GLU A 353 -21.92 -19.13 1.88
CA GLU A 353 -22.98 -20.10 2.15
C GLU A 353 -24.16 -19.96 1.19
N GLU A 354 -24.63 -18.73 0.93
CA GLU A 354 -25.73 -18.50 0.00
C GLU A 354 -25.34 -18.78 -1.46
N SER A 355 -24.12 -18.41 -1.86
CA SER A 355 -23.56 -18.73 -3.17
C SER A 355 -23.49 -20.24 -3.40
N MET A 356 -23.13 -21.00 -2.37
CA MET A 356 -23.09 -22.46 -2.43
C MET A 356 -24.48 -23.08 -2.62
N LYS A 357 -25.52 -22.55 -1.97
CA LYS A 357 -26.91 -22.98 -2.19
C LYS A 357 -27.37 -22.69 -3.62
N LEU A 358 -27.03 -21.52 -4.19
CA LEU A 358 -27.35 -21.22 -5.59
C LEU A 358 -26.62 -22.15 -6.55
N LYS A 359 -25.34 -22.43 -6.29
CA LYS A 359 -24.55 -23.39 -7.07
C LYS A 359 -25.19 -24.77 -7.06
N GLU A 360 -25.62 -25.27 -5.90
CA GLU A 360 -26.29 -26.57 -5.77
C GLU A 360 -27.61 -26.62 -6.56
N ARG A 361 -28.42 -25.55 -6.51
CA ARG A 361 -29.64 -25.45 -7.32
C ARG A 361 -29.34 -25.45 -8.81
N ALA A 362 -28.31 -24.72 -9.26
CA ALA A 362 -27.90 -24.69 -10.65
C ALA A 362 -27.44 -26.09 -11.12
N PHE A 363 -26.59 -26.76 -10.34
CA PHE A 363 -26.10 -28.09 -10.65
C PHE A 363 -27.21 -29.15 -10.67
N PHE A 364 -28.21 -29.05 -9.80
CA PHE A 364 -29.37 -29.94 -9.84
C PHE A 364 -30.05 -29.95 -11.21
N TRP A 365 -30.28 -28.77 -11.80
CA TRP A 365 -30.91 -28.68 -13.12
C TRP A 365 -30.02 -29.22 -14.23
N ILE A 366 -28.71 -29.00 -14.16
CA ILE A 366 -27.76 -29.57 -15.11
C ILE A 366 -27.80 -31.09 -15.05
N TYR A 367 -27.68 -31.66 -13.85
CA TYR A 367 -27.74 -33.11 -13.66
C TYR A 367 -29.07 -33.70 -14.11
N LEU A 368 -30.19 -33.00 -13.88
CA LEU A 368 -31.49 -33.43 -14.35
C LEU A 368 -31.57 -33.45 -15.88
N VAL A 369 -31.11 -32.37 -16.54
CA VAL A 369 -31.10 -32.29 -18.01
C VAL A 369 -30.17 -33.34 -18.61
N GLU A 370 -28.98 -33.52 -18.06
CA GLU A 370 -28.03 -34.56 -18.46
C GLU A 370 -28.66 -35.95 -18.29
N TRP A 371 -29.25 -36.23 -17.13
CA TRP A 371 -29.90 -37.49 -16.85
C TRP A 371 -31.06 -37.77 -17.82
N LEU A 372 -31.89 -36.77 -18.11
CA LEU A 372 -32.98 -36.87 -19.10
C LEU A 372 -32.43 -37.09 -20.52
N ALA A 373 -31.34 -36.41 -20.90
CA ALA A 373 -30.72 -36.57 -22.21
C ALA A 373 -30.09 -37.96 -22.40
N VAL A 374 -29.36 -38.47 -21.40
CA VAL A 374 -28.77 -39.81 -21.39
C VAL A 374 -29.87 -40.87 -21.41
N THR A 375 -30.89 -40.73 -20.55
CA THR A 375 -32.01 -41.68 -20.48
C THR A 375 -32.83 -41.66 -21.78
N GLY A 376 -33.12 -40.47 -22.33
CA GLY A 376 -33.81 -40.31 -23.60
C GLY A 376 -33.05 -40.96 -24.76
N THR A 377 -31.73 -40.73 -24.84
CA THR A 377 -30.86 -41.37 -25.85
C THR A 377 -30.88 -42.89 -25.71
N LEU A 378 -30.77 -43.41 -24.48
CA LEU A 378 -30.80 -44.85 -24.22
C LEU A 378 -32.15 -45.47 -24.59
N LEU A 379 -33.27 -44.81 -24.29
CA LEU A 379 -34.60 -45.27 -24.68
C LEU A 379 -34.79 -45.27 -26.20
N VAL A 380 -34.31 -44.24 -26.91
CA VAL A 380 -34.37 -44.18 -28.37
C VAL A 380 -33.51 -45.28 -29.00
N CYS A 381 -32.26 -45.44 -28.56
CA CYS A 381 -31.38 -46.50 -29.02
C CYS A 381 -31.95 -47.89 -28.70
N GLY A 382 -32.46 -48.08 -27.49
CA GLY A 382 -33.11 -49.33 -27.06
C GLY A 382 -34.36 -49.65 -27.87
N MET A 383 -35.21 -48.65 -28.14
CA MET A 383 -36.40 -48.81 -28.99
C MET A 383 -36.03 -49.11 -30.43
N ALA A 384 -35.00 -48.47 -30.98
CA ALA A 384 -34.50 -48.76 -32.32
C ALA A 384 -33.96 -50.20 -32.41
N LEU A 385 -33.14 -50.61 -31.44
CA LEU A 385 -32.58 -51.96 -31.35
C LEU A 385 -33.67 -53.02 -31.16
N TRP A 386 -34.62 -52.79 -30.26
CA TRP A 386 -35.77 -53.67 -30.06
C TRP A 386 -36.64 -53.75 -31.31
N SER A 387 -36.90 -52.62 -32.00
CA SER A 387 -37.69 -52.61 -33.24
C SER A 387 -37.00 -53.40 -34.35
N LEU A 388 -35.67 -53.33 -34.43
CA LEU A 388 -34.84 -54.13 -35.33
C LEU A 388 -34.86 -55.63 -34.97
N MET A 389 -34.69 -55.98 -33.69
CA MET A 389 -34.56 -57.37 -33.26
C MET A 389 -35.92 -58.10 -33.17
N VAL A 390 -36.92 -57.47 -32.58
CA VAL A 390 -38.19 -58.10 -32.21
C VAL A 390 -39.28 -57.84 -33.25
N ARG A 391 -39.39 -56.60 -33.76
CA ARG A 391 -40.56 -56.20 -34.56
C ARG A 391 -40.50 -56.57 -36.04
N ARG A 392 -39.39 -57.12 -36.59
CA ARG A 392 -39.42 -57.78 -37.93
C ARG A 392 -38.13 -58.51 -38.38
N ARG A 393 -38.31 -59.78 -38.77
CA ARG A 393 -37.93 -60.38 -40.08
C ARG A 393 -36.46 -60.45 -40.55
N LEU A 394 -35.48 -59.82 -39.89
CA LEU A 394 -34.08 -59.83 -40.36
C LEU A 394 -33.20 -60.91 -39.73
N TYR A 395 -33.60 -61.49 -38.59
CA TYR A 395 -33.06 -62.78 -38.17
C TYR A 395 -33.72 -63.89 -39.00
N ARG A 396 -33.30 -64.00 -40.26
CA ARG A 396 -33.47 -65.23 -41.02
C ARG A 396 -32.74 -66.31 -40.23
N GLN A 397 -33.46 -67.37 -39.81
CA GLN A 397 -32.86 -68.49 -39.08
C GLN A 397 -31.57 -68.90 -39.77
N VAL A 398 -30.46 -68.83 -39.06
CA VAL A 398 -29.19 -69.38 -39.55
C VAL A 398 -29.39 -70.88 -39.60
N GLU A 399 -29.44 -71.42 -40.81
CA GLU A 399 -29.66 -72.83 -41.09
C GLU A 399 -28.58 -73.65 -40.37
N VAL A 400 -29.00 -74.48 -39.41
CA VAL A 400 -28.09 -75.24 -38.56
C VAL A 400 -27.28 -76.20 -39.43
N THR A 401 -25.99 -75.96 -39.58
CA THR A 401 -25.10 -76.84 -40.33
C THR A 401 -24.96 -78.15 -39.55
N ARG A 402 -25.65 -79.20 -40.00
CA ARG A 402 -25.66 -80.53 -39.39
C ARG A 402 -24.24 -81.12 -39.46
N THR A 403 -23.51 -81.13 -38.34
CA THR A 403 -22.22 -81.81 -38.20
C THR A 403 -22.42 -83.32 -38.36
N ARG A 404 -21.93 -83.85 -39.49
CA ARG A 404 -21.92 -85.27 -39.82
C ARG A 404 -20.80 -85.94 -39.02
N SER A 405 -21.14 -86.83 -38.09
CA SER A 405 -20.18 -87.67 -37.38
C SER A 405 -19.48 -88.60 -38.37
N PRO A 406 -18.14 -88.76 -38.31
CA PRO A 406 -17.45 -89.81 -39.05
C PRO A 406 -17.61 -91.15 -38.32
N ARG A 407 -17.80 -92.22 -39.10
CA ARG A 407 -17.45 -93.60 -38.74
C ARG A 407 -16.51 -94.12 -39.81
#